data_AF-A1ZWE8-F1
#
_entry.id   AF-A1ZWE8-F1
#
_cell.length_a   1.000
_cell.length_b   1.000
_cell.length_c   1.000
_cell.angle_alpha   90.00
_cell.angle_beta   90.00
_cell.angle_gamma   90.00
#
_symmetry.space_group_name_H-M   'P 1'
#
loop_
_entity.id
_entity.type
_entity.pdbx_description
1 polymer ?
#
loop_
_entity_poly.entity_id
_entity_poly.type
_entity_poly.pdbx_seq_one_letter_code
_entity_poly.pdbx_strand_id
1 'polypeptide(L)'
;MTNHTFGINSSEDKFRAVLEEYNEYLQDAANTRKALSLATNTWHILDWVFKEFPGVHGFTDPDHRKAFGQFRESLYPNCEALKLLHDIANGSKHMTLDTGREKSEISTTEEHKGTSDNTFDYTFDISRLEINMNDGSTLYFEDEIKKAITFFKGYFKGELGVTI
;
A
#
# COMPACT_ATOMS: atom_id res chain seq x y z
N MET A 1 11.23 17.25 19.49
CA MET A 1 10.31 16.76 18.45
C MET A 1 8.98 16.46 19.11
N THR A 2 7.92 17.14 18.69
CA THR A 2 6.55 16.78 19.09
C THR A 2 6.15 15.52 18.32
N ASN A 3 5.87 14.43 19.02
CA ASN A 3 5.42 13.20 18.40
C ASN A 3 3.90 13.10 18.51
N HIS A 4 3.20 13.35 17.40
CA HIS A 4 1.73 13.30 17.31
C HIS A 4 1.26 11.93 16.81
N THR A 5 1.87 10.86 17.32
CA THR A 5 1.79 9.53 16.71
C THR A 5 1.26 8.46 17.66
N PHE A 6 0.79 8.84 18.85
CA PHE A 6 0.25 7.94 19.88
C PHE A 6 1.12 6.71 20.18
N GLY A 7 2.44 6.86 20.09
CA GLY A 7 3.40 5.79 20.40
C GLY A 7 4.00 5.08 19.18
N ILE A 8 3.58 5.39 17.96
CA ILE A 8 4.27 4.94 16.74
C ILE A 8 5.48 5.85 16.52
N ASN A 9 6.69 5.36 16.78
CA ASN A 9 7.89 6.22 16.81
C ASN A 9 8.88 5.92 15.67
N SER A 10 8.72 4.81 14.98
CA SER A 10 9.59 4.38 13.87
C SER A 10 8.80 3.85 12.69
N SER A 11 9.47 3.71 11.54
CA SER A 11 8.93 3.00 10.38
C SER A 11 8.67 1.52 10.69
N GLU A 12 9.45 0.92 11.59
CA GLU A 12 9.22 -0.43 12.12
C GLU A 12 7.90 -0.51 12.89
N ASP A 13 7.66 0.40 13.85
CA ASP A 13 6.40 0.45 14.62
C ASP A 13 5.20 0.61 13.68
N LYS A 14 5.35 1.49 12.67
CA LYS A 14 4.31 1.72 11.66
C LYS A 14 4.03 0.45 10.86
N PHE A 15 5.07 -0.30 10.48
CA PHE A 15 4.88 -1.55 9.76
C PHE A 15 4.28 -2.65 10.63
N ARG A 16 4.66 -2.76 11.91
CA ARG A 16 4.02 -3.68 12.87
C ARG A 16 2.52 -3.39 13.00
N ALA A 17 2.13 -2.12 13.10
CA ALA A 17 0.72 -1.73 13.10
C ALA A 17 -0.01 -2.10 11.80
N VAL A 18 0.66 -1.98 10.64
CA VAL A 18 0.12 -2.43 9.35
C VAL A 18 -0.05 -3.96 9.30
N LEU A 19 0.86 -4.73 9.91
CA LEU A 19 0.71 -6.19 10.00
C LEU A 19 -0.49 -6.59 10.86
N GLU A 20 -0.74 -5.88 11.95
CA GLU A 20 -1.94 -6.06 12.79
C GLU A 20 -3.22 -5.74 11.98
N GLU A 21 -3.25 -4.58 11.32
CA GLU A 21 -4.37 -4.17 10.46
C GLU A 21 -4.63 -5.15 9.30
N TYR A 22 -3.56 -5.72 8.72
CA TYR A 22 -3.68 -6.76 7.71
C TYR A 22 -4.32 -8.03 8.26
N ASN A 23 -3.91 -8.49 9.44
CA ASN A 23 -4.52 -9.65 10.08
C ASN A 23 -6.01 -9.43 10.38
N GLU A 24 -6.39 -8.21 10.80
CA GLU A 24 -7.79 -7.83 11.00
C GLU A 24 -8.60 -7.75 9.70
N TYR A 25 -7.96 -7.33 8.60
CA TYR A 25 -8.56 -7.33 7.27
C TYR A 25 -8.81 -8.75 6.76
N LEU A 26 -7.88 -9.69 6.98
CA LEU A 26 -8.06 -11.09 6.58
C LEU A 26 -9.27 -11.78 7.24
N GLN A 27 -9.76 -11.28 8.38
CA GLN A 27 -10.99 -11.79 9.00
C GLN A 27 -12.27 -11.30 8.29
N ASP A 28 -12.17 -10.29 7.43
CA ASP A 28 -13.28 -9.64 6.74
C ASP A 28 -12.78 -8.99 5.43
N ALA A 29 -12.31 -9.83 4.51
CA ALA A 29 -11.54 -9.42 3.32
C ALA A 29 -12.38 -8.65 2.26
N ALA A 30 -13.68 -8.52 2.44
CA ALA A 30 -14.54 -7.69 1.60
C ALA A 30 -14.78 -6.28 2.19
N ASN A 31 -14.22 -5.97 3.36
CA ASN A 31 -14.50 -4.72 4.05
C ASN A 31 -13.75 -3.53 3.44
N THR A 32 -14.46 -2.75 2.62
CA THR A 32 -13.94 -1.55 1.95
C THR A 32 -13.27 -0.57 2.91
N ARG A 33 -13.82 -0.35 4.11
CA ARG A 33 -13.23 0.58 5.09
C ARG A 33 -11.87 0.10 5.58
N LYS A 34 -11.76 -1.20 5.90
CA LYS A 34 -10.48 -1.80 6.32
C LYS A 34 -9.47 -1.78 5.17
N ALA A 35 -9.89 -2.11 3.96
CA ALA A 35 -9.03 -2.08 2.78
C ALA A 35 -8.46 -0.69 2.49
N LEU A 36 -9.28 0.36 2.50
CA LEU A 36 -8.82 1.73 2.27
C LEU A 36 -7.84 2.22 3.36
N SER A 37 -8.14 1.91 4.62
CA SER A 37 -7.25 2.23 5.74
C SER A 37 -5.91 1.51 5.60
N LEU A 38 -5.95 0.21 5.31
CA LEU A 38 -4.76 -0.62 5.14
C LEU A 38 -3.91 -0.18 3.94
N ALA A 39 -4.55 0.15 2.80
CA ALA A 39 -3.87 0.68 1.63
C ALA A 39 -3.14 1.99 1.96
N THR A 40 -3.84 2.90 2.64
CA THR A 40 -3.31 4.20 3.05
C THR A 40 -2.14 4.04 4.01
N ASN A 41 -2.28 3.21 5.04
CA ASN A 41 -1.24 3.01 6.04
C ASN A 41 -0.02 2.29 5.47
N THR A 42 -0.23 1.30 4.59
CA THR A 42 0.85 0.56 3.92
C THR A 42 1.63 1.47 2.98
N TRP A 43 0.94 2.26 2.16
CA TRP A 43 1.59 3.24 1.28
C TRP A 43 2.45 4.23 2.08
N HIS A 44 1.92 4.75 3.19
CA HIS A 44 2.61 5.73 4.01
C HIS A 44 3.81 5.19 4.80
N ILE A 45 4.10 3.88 4.79
CA ILE A 45 5.36 3.34 5.35
C ILE A 45 6.57 3.99 4.65
N LEU A 46 6.47 4.24 3.35
CA LEU A 46 7.51 4.89 2.57
C LEU A 46 7.88 6.26 3.14
N ASP A 47 6.90 7.02 3.64
CA ASP A 47 7.15 8.34 4.22
C ASP A 47 8.04 8.27 5.46
N TRP A 48 7.87 7.21 6.26
CA TRP A 48 8.63 6.97 7.46
C TRP A 48 10.02 6.44 7.14
N VAL A 49 10.11 5.42 6.28
CA VAL A 49 11.38 4.81 5.84
C VAL A 49 12.30 5.84 5.19
N PHE A 50 11.76 6.70 4.33
CA PHE A 50 12.56 7.73 3.66
C PHE A 50 13.13 8.74 4.66
N LYS A 51 12.34 9.13 5.66
CA LYS A 51 12.73 10.09 6.69
C LYS A 51 13.73 9.51 7.68
N GLU A 52 13.58 8.22 8.03
CA GLU A 52 14.39 7.55 9.03
C GLU A 52 15.76 7.09 8.49
N PHE A 53 15.83 6.70 7.21
CA PHE A 53 17.03 6.14 6.59
C PHE A 53 17.55 6.94 5.38
N PRO A 54 17.75 8.27 5.48
CA PRO A 54 18.16 9.09 4.33
C PRO A 54 19.51 8.66 3.74
N GLY A 55 20.42 8.11 4.56
CA GLY A 55 21.74 7.63 4.13
C GLY A 55 21.72 6.30 3.39
N VAL A 56 20.65 5.50 3.52
CA VAL A 56 20.50 4.22 2.81
C VAL A 56 20.04 4.47 1.38
N HIS A 57 19.11 5.40 1.19
CA HIS A 57 18.45 5.62 -0.11
C HIS A 57 19.26 6.50 -1.06
N GLY A 58 20.08 7.41 -0.53
CA GLY A 58 20.97 8.25 -1.34
C GLY A 58 20.28 9.33 -2.20
N PHE A 59 18.99 9.61 -1.98
CA PHE A 59 18.28 10.70 -2.68
C PHE A 59 18.52 12.03 -1.96
N THR A 60 19.32 12.91 -2.58
CA THR A 60 19.78 14.17 -1.98
C THR A 60 19.26 15.42 -2.69
N ASP A 61 18.14 15.33 -3.43
CA ASP A 61 17.57 16.52 -4.09
C ASP A 61 17.18 17.57 -3.03
N PRO A 62 17.56 18.85 -3.21
CA PRO A 62 17.21 19.92 -2.27
C PRO A 62 15.70 20.10 -2.09
N ASP A 63 14.89 19.76 -3.10
CA ASP A 63 13.44 19.66 -2.95
C ASP A 63 13.07 18.30 -2.39
N HIS A 64 12.70 18.28 -1.11
CA HIS A 64 12.26 17.07 -0.40
C HIS A 64 11.16 16.32 -1.16
N ARG A 65 10.23 17.02 -1.82
CA ARG A 65 9.14 16.37 -2.57
C ARG A 65 9.65 15.62 -3.79
N LYS A 66 10.67 16.17 -4.45
CA LYS A 66 11.30 15.56 -5.61
C LYS A 66 12.18 14.38 -5.21
N ALA A 67 12.99 14.54 -4.17
CA ALA A 67 13.77 13.44 -3.60
C ALA A 67 12.86 12.27 -3.17
N PHE A 68 11.73 12.58 -2.54
CA PHE A 68 10.73 11.60 -2.16
C PHE A 68 10.09 10.91 -3.37
N GLY A 69 9.72 11.68 -4.40
CA GLY A 69 9.17 11.15 -5.65
C GLY A 69 10.12 10.15 -6.30
N GLN A 70 11.39 10.52 -6.44
CA GLN A 70 12.43 9.64 -6.99
C GLN A 70 12.61 8.37 -6.16
N PHE A 71 12.56 8.46 -4.83
CA PHE A 71 12.60 7.30 -3.96
C PHE A 71 11.42 6.36 -4.24
N ARG A 72 10.18 6.86 -4.27
CA ARG A 72 8.99 6.05 -4.59
C ARG A 72 9.12 5.33 -5.93
N GLU A 73 9.47 6.10 -6.97
CA GLU A 73 9.60 5.61 -8.35
C GLU A 73 10.68 4.52 -8.45
N SER A 74 11.76 4.62 -7.67
CA SER A 74 12.81 3.59 -7.64
C SER A 74 12.35 2.24 -7.09
N LEU A 75 11.25 2.21 -6.33
CA LEU A 75 10.73 0.98 -5.72
C LEU A 75 9.70 0.26 -6.60
N TYR A 76 9.03 0.96 -7.51
CA TYR A 76 7.98 0.37 -8.36
C TYR A 76 8.45 -0.82 -9.21
N PRO A 77 9.67 -0.83 -9.78
CA PRO A 77 10.18 -2.01 -10.50
C PRO A 77 10.27 -3.27 -9.62
N ASN A 78 10.39 -3.11 -8.31
CA ASN A 78 10.48 -4.22 -7.35
C ASN A 78 9.10 -4.58 -6.76
N CYS A 79 8.17 -3.64 -6.72
CA CYS A 79 6.81 -3.86 -6.24
C CYS A 79 5.83 -2.86 -6.85
N GLU A 80 5.22 -3.24 -7.97
CA GLU A 80 4.21 -2.42 -8.65
C GLU A 80 2.95 -2.20 -7.80
N ALA A 81 2.64 -3.12 -6.88
CA ALA A 81 1.53 -2.97 -5.95
C ALA A 81 1.62 -1.68 -5.11
N LEU A 82 2.82 -1.15 -4.83
CA LEU A 82 2.98 0.14 -4.15
C LEU A 82 2.36 1.29 -4.94
N LYS A 83 2.45 1.24 -6.27
CA LYS A 83 1.88 2.23 -7.19
C LYS A 83 0.34 2.15 -7.20
N LEU A 84 -0.22 0.95 -7.13
CA LEU A 84 -1.67 0.74 -6.95
C LEU A 84 -2.15 1.29 -5.61
N LEU A 85 -1.44 0.99 -4.51
CA LEU A 85 -1.80 1.48 -3.18
C LEU A 85 -1.70 3.00 -3.06
N HIS A 86 -0.72 3.63 -3.71
CA HIS A 86 -0.65 5.08 -3.83
C HIS A 86 -1.92 5.68 -4.45
N ASP A 87 -2.37 5.11 -5.56
CA ASP A 87 -3.55 5.59 -6.27
C ASP A 87 -4.83 5.36 -5.47
N ILE A 88 -4.99 4.20 -4.84
CA ILE A 88 -6.13 3.92 -3.94
C ILE A 88 -6.13 4.88 -2.74
N ALA A 89 -4.97 5.09 -2.10
CA ALA A 89 -4.83 5.97 -0.96
C ALA A 89 -5.14 7.44 -1.31
N ASN A 90 -4.67 7.92 -2.46
CA ASN A 90 -4.96 9.28 -2.91
C ASN A 90 -6.39 9.42 -3.41
N GLY A 91 -6.89 8.46 -4.19
CA GLY A 91 -8.24 8.44 -4.74
C GLY A 91 -9.29 8.46 -3.64
N SER A 92 -9.08 7.71 -2.55
CA SER A 92 -9.99 7.72 -1.39
C SER A 92 -10.07 9.07 -0.67
N LYS A 93 -9.04 9.92 -0.77
CA LYS A 93 -8.99 11.25 -0.16
C LYS A 93 -9.51 12.35 -1.06
N HIS A 94 -9.21 12.27 -2.37
CA HIS A 94 -9.42 13.37 -3.31
C HIS A 94 -10.50 13.09 -4.35
N MET A 95 -11.05 11.88 -4.40
CA MET A 95 -11.98 11.37 -5.42
C MET A 95 -11.41 11.32 -6.85
N THR A 96 -10.45 12.19 -7.19
CA THR A 96 -9.67 12.19 -8.42
C THR A 96 -8.18 12.19 -8.12
N LEU A 97 -7.39 11.66 -9.05
CA LEU A 97 -5.93 11.63 -8.93
C LEU A 97 -5.31 12.86 -9.61
N ASP A 98 -4.27 13.42 -8.99
CA ASP A 98 -3.46 14.47 -9.58
C ASP A 98 -2.79 13.96 -10.87
N THR A 99 -2.90 14.73 -11.95
CA THR A 99 -2.43 14.34 -13.29
C THR A 99 -0.91 14.43 -13.49
N GLY A 100 -0.16 14.87 -12.48
CA GLY A 100 1.28 15.20 -12.57
C GLY A 100 2.25 14.20 -11.93
N ARG A 101 1.78 13.04 -11.44
CA ARG A 101 2.62 12.01 -10.82
C ARG A 101 2.50 10.68 -11.54
N GLU A 102 3.52 9.85 -11.42
CA GLU A 102 3.45 8.47 -11.93
C GLU A 102 2.31 7.74 -11.22
N LYS A 103 1.32 7.32 -12.01
CA LYS A 103 0.10 6.65 -11.55
C LYS A 103 -0.01 5.29 -12.21
N SER A 104 -0.67 4.38 -11.53
CA SER A 104 -1.08 3.11 -12.11
C SER A 104 -2.15 3.32 -13.19
N GLU A 105 -2.37 2.29 -13.98
CA GLU A 105 -3.37 2.28 -15.04
C GLU A 105 -4.74 1.78 -14.53
N ILE A 106 -5.09 2.10 -13.28
CA ILE A 106 -6.42 1.76 -12.72
C ILE A 106 -7.50 2.53 -13.48
N SER A 107 -8.50 1.80 -13.96
CA SER A 107 -9.73 2.35 -14.53
C SER A 107 -10.79 2.55 -13.46
N THR A 108 -11.08 1.52 -12.65
CA THR A 108 -12.04 1.57 -11.54
C THR A 108 -11.61 0.67 -10.37
N THR A 109 -12.15 0.97 -9.18
CA THR A 109 -12.07 0.10 -8.00
C THR A 109 -13.49 -0.18 -7.53
N GLU A 110 -13.85 -1.45 -7.37
CA GLU A 110 -15.23 -1.86 -7.14
C GLU A 110 -15.35 -2.92 -6.04
N GLU A 111 -16.47 -2.89 -5.32
CA GLU A 111 -16.88 -3.97 -4.43
C GLU A 111 -17.75 -4.94 -5.24
N HIS A 112 -17.21 -6.11 -5.55
CA HIS A 112 -18.00 -7.21 -6.08
C HIS A 112 -18.73 -7.88 -4.92
N LYS A 113 -20.07 -7.90 -4.96
CA LYS A 113 -20.90 -8.53 -3.93
C LYS A 113 -21.31 -9.93 -4.37
N GLY A 114 -20.70 -10.92 -3.73
CA GLY A 114 -20.98 -12.31 -4.01
C GLY A 114 -22.27 -12.81 -3.34
N THR A 115 -22.90 -13.81 -3.96
CA THR A 115 -24.08 -14.51 -3.42
C THR A 115 -23.73 -15.70 -2.51
N SER A 116 -22.45 -16.07 -2.39
CA SER A 116 -21.95 -17.21 -1.59
C SER A 116 -21.14 -16.76 -0.37
N ASP A 117 -21.34 -17.43 0.76
CA ASP A 117 -20.54 -17.22 1.98
C ASP A 117 -19.07 -17.64 1.78
N ASN A 118 -18.13 -16.90 2.38
CA ASN A 118 -16.65 -16.89 2.26
C ASN A 118 -15.90 -18.24 2.46
N THR A 119 -16.37 -19.34 1.90
CA THR A 119 -15.91 -20.70 2.23
C THR A 119 -15.15 -21.41 1.10
N PHE A 120 -15.06 -20.83 -0.11
CA PHE A 120 -14.42 -21.48 -1.27
C PHE A 120 -13.68 -20.49 -2.19
N ASP A 121 -12.74 -21.04 -2.98
CA ASP A 121 -11.88 -20.45 -4.04
C ASP A 121 -12.57 -19.35 -4.91
N TYR A 122 -11.79 -18.44 -5.50
CA TYR A 122 -12.20 -17.34 -6.42
C TYR A 122 -13.10 -17.75 -7.61
N THR A 123 -13.29 -19.04 -7.85
CA THR A 123 -14.28 -19.64 -8.76
C THR A 123 -15.73 -19.56 -8.24
N PHE A 124 -15.95 -19.25 -6.97
CA PHE A 124 -17.27 -19.02 -6.38
C PHE A 124 -17.59 -17.52 -6.29
N ASP A 125 -18.88 -17.19 -6.34
CA ASP A 125 -19.38 -15.83 -6.26
C ASP A 125 -19.28 -15.29 -4.83
N ILE A 126 -18.07 -14.94 -4.40
CA ILE A 126 -17.74 -14.42 -3.07
C ILE A 126 -17.52 -12.90 -3.14
N SER A 127 -17.81 -12.21 -2.03
CA SER A 127 -17.58 -10.76 -1.96
C SER A 127 -16.08 -10.44 -1.94
N ARG A 128 -15.66 -9.48 -2.78
CA ARG A 128 -14.24 -9.13 -2.96
C ARG A 128 -14.08 -7.71 -3.47
N LEU A 129 -12.86 -7.18 -3.33
CA LEU A 129 -12.50 -5.86 -3.82
C LEU A 129 -11.65 -5.99 -5.08
N GLU A 130 -12.18 -5.49 -6.18
CA GLU A 130 -11.60 -5.59 -7.51
C GLU A 130 -10.95 -4.25 -7.91
N ILE A 131 -9.82 -4.36 -8.60
CA ILE A 131 -9.07 -3.25 -9.18
C ILE A 131 -9.02 -3.52 -10.68
N ASN A 132 -9.84 -2.80 -11.44
CA ASN A 132 -9.89 -2.93 -12.89
C ASN A 132 -8.85 -2.02 -13.52
N MET A 133 -8.11 -2.56 -14.49
CA MET A 133 -7.03 -1.87 -15.18
C MET A 133 -7.50 -1.39 -16.57
N ASN A 134 -6.80 -0.42 -17.15
CA ASN A 134 -7.11 0.12 -18.48
C ASN A 134 -6.90 -0.89 -19.61
N ASP A 135 -6.07 -1.91 -19.40
CA ASP A 135 -5.85 -3.01 -20.35
C ASP A 135 -6.95 -4.09 -20.31
N GLY A 136 -7.94 -3.92 -19.43
CA GLY A 136 -9.05 -4.86 -19.23
C GLY A 136 -8.75 -6.00 -18.26
N SER A 137 -7.57 -6.04 -17.63
CA SER A 137 -7.28 -6.98 -16.55
C SER A 137 -7.94 -6.56 -15.24
N THR A 138 -8.23 -7.54 -14.39
CA THR A 138 -8.76 -7.34 -13.04
C THR A 138 -7.76 -7.90 -12.04
N LEU A 139 -7.34 -7.06 -11.10
CA LEU A 139 -6.53 -7.43 -9.94
C LEU A 139 -7.42 -7.48 -8.69
N TYR A 140 -6.97 -8.18 -7.66
CA TYR A 140 -7.68 -8.28 -6.39
C TYR A 140 -6.91 -7.56 -5.30
N PHE A 141 -7.60 -6.72 -4.53
CA PHE A 141 -6.95 -5.94 -3.47
C PHE A 141 -6.18 -6.82 -2.48
N GLU A 142 -6.75 -7.98 -2.10
CA GLU A 142 -6.11 -8.93 -1.18
C GLU A 142 -4.74 -9.42 -1.68
N ASP A 143 -4.63 -9.70 -2.98
CA ASP A 143 -3.37 -10.13 -3.59
C ASP A 143 -2.37 -8.99 -3.65
N GLU A 144 -2.81 -7.79 -4.05
CA GLU A 144 -1.94 -6.63 -4.18
C GLU A 144 -1.41 -6.15 -2.82
N ILE A 145 -2.25 -6.13 -1.78
CA ILE A 145 -1.81 -5.77 -0.44
C ILE A 145 -0.82 -6.81 0.14
N LYS A 146 -1.03 -8.09 -0.16
CA LYS A 146 -0.10 -9.17 0.23
C LYS A 146 1.26 -9.02 -0.45
N LYS A 147 1.30 -8.64 -1.73
CA LYS A 147 2.55 -8.32 -2.45
C LYS A 147 3.28 -7.16 -1.79
N ALA A 148 2.59 -6.07 -1.46
CA ALA A 148 3.18 -4.92 -0.78
C ALA A 148 3.73 -5.26 0.61
N ILE A 149 2.99 -6.03 1.42
CA ILE A 149 3.46 -6.49 2.74
C ILE A 149 4.69 -7.39 2.60
N THR A 150 4.69 -8.30 1.62
CA THR A 150 5.83 -9.18 1.37
C THR A 150 7.06 -8.38 0.95
N PHE A 151 6.87 -7.38 0.08
CA PHE A 151 7.92 -6.44 -0.29
C PHE A 151 8.50 -5.74 0.95
N PHE A 152 7.67 -5.15 1.82
CA PHE A 152 8.16 -4.47 3.02
C PHE A 152 8.89 -5.43 3.97
N LYS A 153 8.40 -6.65 4.19
CA LYS A 153 9.15 -7.66 4.99
C LYS A 153 10.56 -7.90 4.44
N GLY A 154 10.68 -8.02 3.12
CA GLY A 154 11.98 -8.15 2.45
C GLY A 154 12.83 -6.90 2.57
N TYR A 155 12.24 -5.73 2.35
CA TYR A 155 12.91 -4.44 2.36
C TYR A 155 13.49 -4.09 3.74
N PHE A 156 12.69 -4.22 4.81
CA PHE A 156 13.17 -3.99 6.18
C PHE A 156 14.32 -4.93 6.54
N LYS A 157 14.22 -6.21 6.18
CA LYS A 157 15.26 -7.19 6.49
C LYS A 157 16.54 -6.99 5.67
N GLY A 158 16.41 -6.79 4.36
CA GLY A 158 17.51 -6.78 3.41
C GLY A 158 18.20 -5.43 3.30
N GLU A 159 17.43 -4.37 3.08
CA GLU A 159 17.95 -3.03 2.81
C GLU A 159 18.19 -2.23 4.09
N LEU A 160 17.31 -2.39 5.09
CA LEU A 160 17.38 -1.63 6.35
C LEU A 160 18.07 -2.39 7.49
N GLY A 161 18.27 -3.71 7.35
CA GLY A 161 18.84 -4.56 8.40
C GLY A 161 17.97 -4.69 9.66
N VAL A 162 16.68 -4.39 9.56
CA VAL A 162 15.69 -4.45 10.65
C VAL A 162 14.96 -5.80 10.62
N THR A 163 14.85 -6.45 11.77
CA THR A 163 14.14 -7.74 11.90
C THR A 163 12.74 -7.52 12.47
N ILE A 164 11.71 -7.83 11.68
CA ILE A 164 10.30 -7.57 12.00
C ILE A 164 9.54 -8.85 12.30
#